data_AF-A0A7C4UM26-F1
#
_entry.id   AF-A0A7C4UM26-F1
#
_cell.length_a   1.000
_cell.length_b   1.000
_cell.length_c   1.000
_cell.angle_alpha   90.00
_cell.angle_beta   90.00
_cell.angle_gamma   90.00
#
_symmetry.space_group_name_H-M   'P 1'
#
loop_
_entity.id
_entity.type
_entity.pdbx_description
1 polymer ?
#
loop_
_entity_poly.entity_id
_entity_poly.type
_entity_poly.pdbx_seq_one_letter_code
_entity_poly.pdbx_strand_id
1 'polypeptide(L)'
;MNVKIVSVILVLALASMACGFTVDLPTQRQIGPEIKESISVADPASDETRVTLNFGAGELTLSPGAENLVDGTVLYNVDDLKPEVIEDGAEITIKQGDFEGLAPVRRDEKRMGLETRHVLNGSGDRSGRV
;
A
#
# COMPACT_ATOMS: atom_id res chain seq x y z
N MET A 1 31.78 51.83 -4.21
CA MET A 1 31.47 50.89 -3.09
C MET A 1 32.79 50.43 -2.50
N ASN A 2 33.01 50.61 -1.19
CA ASN A 2 34.33 50.36 -0.60
C ASN A 2 34.59 48.85 -0.55
N VAL A 3 35.64 48.34 -1.21
CA VAL A 3 35.92 46.88 -1.32
C VAL A 3 36.00 46.18 0.04
N LYS A 4 36.40 46.93 1.07
CA LYS A 4 36.43 46.49 2.47
C LYS A 4 35.04 46.17 3.03
N ILE A 5 34.02 46.98 2.68
CA ILE A 5 32.64 46.78 3.12
C ILE A 5 32.01 45.59 2.39
N VAL A 6 32.31 45.44 1.09
CA VAL A 6 31.83 44.31 0.28
C VAL A 6 32.37 42.98 0.83
N SER A 7 33.64 42.95 1.21
CA SER A 7 34.26 41.76 1.81
C SER A 7 33.62 41.34 3.13
N VAL A 8 33.30 42.30 4.01
CA VAL A 8 32.64 42.01 5.29
C VAL A 8 31.23 41.46 5.10
N ILE A 9 30.45 42.04 4.19
CA ILE A 9 29.09 41.58 3.88
C ILE A 9 29.11 40.16 3.30
N LEU A 10 30.08 39.86 2.43
CA LEU A 10 30.23 38.54 1.82
C LEU A 10 30.52 37.45 2.87
N VAL A 11 31.43 37.73 3.81
CA VAL A 11 31.76 36.78 4.89
C VAL A 11 30.57 36.56 5.82
N LEU A 12 29.81 37.61 6.13
CA LEU A 12 28.61 37.52 6.97
C LEU A 12 27.48 36.72 6.29
N ALA A 13 27.31 36.88 4.98
CA ALA A 13 26.34 36.11 4.20
C ALA A 13 26.68 34.62 4.16
N LEU A 14 27.96 34.28 3.93
CA LEU A 14 28.44 32.90 3.91
C LEU A 14 28.26 32.18 5.27
N ALA A 15 28.48 32.89 6.38
CA ALA A 15 28.27 32.34 7.72
C ALA A 15 26.80 31.99 8.00
N SER A 16 25.85 32.72 7.41
CA SER A 16 24.41 32.45 7.60
C SER A 16 23.94 31.14 6.94
N MET A 17 24.63 30.67 5.89
CA MET A 17 24.31 29.40 5.20
C MET A 17 24.86 28.16 5.94
N ALA A 18 25.71 28.34 6.95
CA ALA A 18 26.29 27.24 7.71
C ALA A 18 25.31 26.60 8.72
N CYS A 19 24.18 27.26 9.00
CA CYS A 19 23.09 26.64 9.75
C CYS A 19 22.33 25.68 8.83
N GLY A 20 22.75 24.42 8.82
CA GLY A 20 22.05 23.35 8.11
C GLY A 20 20.64 23.15 8.67
N PHE A 21 19.65 23.09 7.79
CA PHE A 21 18.28 22.74 8.17
C PHE A 21 18.19 21.24 8.43
N THR A 22 17.95 20.86 9.68
CA THR A 22 17.54 19.50 10.03
C THR A 22 16.05 19.35 9.79
N VAL A 23 15.69 18.69 8.69
CA VAL A 23 14.31 18.25 8.46
C VAL A 23 14.14 16.93 9.19
N ASP A 24 13.25 16.89 10.18
CA ASP A 24 12.77 15.63 10.75
C ASP A 24 11.93 14.92 9.69
N LEU A 25 12.55 14.00 8.96
CA LEU A 25 11.82 13.12 8.06
C LEU A 25 11.01 12.13 8.91
N PRO A 26 9.75 11.84 8.52
CA PRO A 26 8.94 10.85 9.22
C PRO A 26 9.66 9.50 9.19
N THR A 27 9.77 8.88 10.36
CA THR A 27 10.38 7.57 10.52
C THR A 27 9.58 6.55 9.73
N GLN A 28 10.27 5.78 8.88
CA GLN A 28 9.63 4.70 8.14
C GLN A 28 9.11 3.65 9.14
N ARG A 29 7.81 3.35 9.07
CA ARG A 29 7.20 2.30 9.90
C ARG A 29 7.93 0.98 9.72
N GLN A 30 8.12 0.26 10.83
CA GLN A 30 8.86 -0.98 10.85
C GLN A 30 7.97 -2.11 10.32
N ILE A 31 8.53 -2.87 9.39
CA ILE A 31 7.93 -4.12 8.92
C ILE A 31 8.43 -5.21 9.88
N GLY A 32 7.49 -5.88 10.55
CA GLY A 32 7.76 -6.96 11.46
C GLY A 32 7.72 -8.34 10.79
N PRO A 33 7.85 -9.42 11.59
CA PRO A 33 7.49 -10.76 11.12
C PRO A 33 6.01 -10.83 10.77
N GLU A 34 5.64 -11.77 9.90
CA GLU A 34 4.23 -12.03 9.59
C GLU A 34 3.51 -12.59 10.83
N ILE A 35 2.37 -11.99 11.14
CA ILE A 35 1.46 -12.35 12.22
C ILE A 35 0.22 -13.00 11.58
N LYS A 36 -0.16 -14.15 12.12
CA LYS A 36 -1.37 -14.89 11.71
C LYS A 36 -2.38 -14.87 12.85
N GLU A 37 -3.54 -14.28 12.62
CA GLU A 37 -4.63 -14.20 13.60
C GLU A 37 -5.92 -14.79 13.04
N SER A 38 -6.70 -15.45 13.89
CA SER A 38 -8.07 -15.87 13.57
C SER A 38 -9.03 -14.73 13.87
N ILE A 39 -9.98 -14.50 12.97
CA ILE A 39 -11.11 -13.59 13.18
C ILE A 39 -12.40 -14.39 13.16
N SER A 40 -13.29 -14.11 14.09
CA SER A 40 -14.61 -14.71 14.18
C SER A 40 -15.60 -13.66 14.64
N VAL A 41 -16.70 -13.49 13.91
CA VAL A 41 -17.77 -12.53 14.19
C VAL A 41 -19.07 -13.29 14.28
N ALA A 42 -19.76 -13.18 15.42
CA ALA A 42 -21.02 -13.85 15.67
C ALA A 42 -22.15 -13.32 14.78
N ASP A 43 -23.17 -14.15 14.56
CA ASP A 43 -24.41 -13.68 13.93
C ASP A 43 -25.17 -12.75 14.91
N PRO A 44 -25.51 -11.51 14.52
CA PRO A 44 -26.29 -10.60 15.36
C PRO A 44 -27.76 -11.03 15.54
N ALA A 45 -28.17 -12.21 15.05
CA ALA A 45 -29.53 -12.75 15.14
C ALA A 45 -30.58 -11.80 14.55
N SER A 46 -30.24 -11.22 13.40
CA SER A 46 -31.11 -10.35 12.63
C SER A 46 -31.60 -11.06 11.37
N ASP A 47 -32.77 -10.67 10.85
CA ASP A 47 -33.31 -11.27 9.61
C ASP A 47 -32.41 -11.04 8.39
N GLU A 48 -31.69 -9.90 8.36
CA GLU A 48 -30.73 -9.54 7.34
C GLU A 48 -29.55 -8.79 7.97
N THR A 49 -28.34 -9.29 7.75
CA THR A 49 -27.09 -8.68 8.24
C THR A 49 -26.28 -8.12 7.08
N ARG A 50 -25.85 -6.86 7.20
CA ARG A 50 -24.95 -6.19 6.25
C ARG A 50 -23.52 -6.31 6.73
N VAL A 51 -22.68 -7.00 5.95
CA VAL A 51 -21.23 -7.07 6.19
C VAL A 51 -20.50 -6.18 5.19
N THR A 52 -19.75 -5.21 5.69
CA THR A 52 -18.90 -4.31 4.92
C THR A 52 -17.43 -4.65 5.15
N LEU A 53 -16.71 -4.96 4.07
CA LEU A 53 -15.27 -5.25 4.11
C LEU A 53 -14.51 -4.08 3.51
N ASN A 54 -13.80 -3.32 4.35
CA ASN A 54 -12.94 -2.21 3.90
C ASN A 54 -11.51 -2.72 3.76
N PHE A 55 -11.13 -3.09 2.54
CA PHE A 55 -9.82 -3.68 2.24
C PHE A 55 -9.10 -2.86 1.18
N GLY A 56 -7.90 -2.38 1.51
CA GLY A 56 -7.14 -1.47 0.66
C GLY A 56 -6.04 -2.16 -0.15
N ALA A 57 -5.22 -3.00 0.51
CA ALA A 57 -4.05 -3.63 -0.11
C ALA A 57 -3.78 -5.02 0.44
N GLY A 58 -3.36 -5.92 -0.45
CA GLY A 58 -3.08 -7.33 -0.14
C GLY A 58 -3.95 -8.27 -0.97
N GLU A 59 -4.20 -9.46 -0.44
CA GLU A 59 -5.08 -10.47 -1.03
C GLU A 59 -6.28 -10.70 -0.12
N LEU A 60 -7.48 -10.72 -0.70
CA LEU A 60 -8.74 -11.00 -0.02
C LEU A 60 -9.41 -12.19 -0.72
N THR A 61 -9.60 -13.27 0.03
CA THR A 61 -10.29 -14.48 -0.43
C THR A 61 -11.56 -14.66 0.39
N LEU A 62 -12.69 -14.83 -0.30
CA LEU A 62 -14.00 -15.03 0.30
C LEU A 62 -14.57 -16.38 -0.13
N SER A 63 -15.12 -17.11 0.83
CA SER A 63 -15.77 -18.39 0.60
C SER A 63 -16.93 -18.56 1.58
N PRO A 64 -18.03 -19.21 1.15
CA PRO A 64 -19.10 -19.58 2.06
C PRO A 64 -18.67 -20.72 3.01
N GLY A 65 -19.48 -20.98 4.05
CA GLY A 65 -19.29 -22.12 4.95
C GLY A 65 -18.65 -21.79 6.30
N ALA A 66 -18.68 -20.53 6.73
CA ALA A 66 -18.36 -20.14 8.10
C ALA A 66 -19.37 -20.75 9.09
N GLU A 67 -18.94 -21.01 10.32
CA GLU A 67 -19.80 -21.46 11.42
C GLU A 67 -20.53 -20.26 12.05
N ASN A 68 -19.85 -19.12 12.10
CA ASN A 68 -20.41 -17.82 12.49
C ASN A 68 -20.70 -16.96 11.25
N LEU A 69 -21.09 -15.70 11.46
CA LEU A 69 -21.34 -14.75 10.36
C LEU A 69 -20.08 -14.55 9.50
N VAL A 70 -18.93 -14.42 10.16
CA VAL A 70 -17.62 -14.38 9.51
C VAL A 70 -16.65 -15.22 10.33
N ASP A 71 -15.99 -16.17 9.68
CA ASP A 71 -14.81 -16.84 10.23
C ASP A 71 -13.68 -16.75 9.22
N GLY A 72 -12.47 -16.47 9.69
CA GLY A 72 -11.35 -16.27 8.78
C GLY A 72 -10.00 -16.24 9.45
N THR A 73 -8.99 -16.08 8.60
CA THR A 73 -7.60 -15.90 9.01
C THR A 73 -7.09 -14.62 8.38
N VAL A 74 -6.45 -13.79 9.20
CA VAL A 74 -5.77 -12.57 8.78
C VAL A 74 -4.27 -12.79 8.86
N LEU A 75 -3.55 -12.35 7.84
CA LEU A 75 -2.09 -12.30 7.82
C LEU A 75 -1.65 -10.85 7.62
N TYR A 76 -0.80 -10.35 8.50
CA TYR A 76 -0.27 -8.98 8.43
C TYR A 76 1.13 -8.90 9.04
N ASN A 77 1.96 -7.98 8.59
CA ASN A 77 3.33 -7.78 9.07
C ASN A 77 3.65 -6.33 9.45
N VAL A 78 2.62 -5.49 9.46
CA VAL A 78 2.67 -4.09 9.89
C VAL A 78 1.55 -3.91 10.90
N ASP A 79 1.90 -3.56 12.13
CA ASP A 79 0.95 -3.51 13.25
C ASP A 79 -0.23 -2.57 12.96
N ASP A 80 0.02 -1.44 12.29
CA ASP A 80 -1.02 -0.47 11.94
C ASP A 80 -2.03 -1.00 10.91
N LEU A 81 -1.70 -2.08 10.19
CA LEU A 81 -2.62 -2.72 9.23
C LEU A 81 -3.47 -3.81 9.88
N LYS A 82 -3.33 -4.05 11.19
CA LYS A 82 -4.18 -4.98 11.93
C LYS A 82 -5.66 -4.63 11.70
N PRO A 83 -6.50 -5.58 11.29
CA PRO A 83 -7.92 -5.30 11.07
C PRO A 83 -8.66 -5.00 12.37
N GLU A 84 -9.69 -4.18 12.22
CA GLU A 84 -10.63 -3.84 13.28
C GLU A 84 -12.04 -4.29 12.88
N VAL A 85 -12.78 -4.86 13.83
CA VAL A 85 -14.19 -5.23 13.68
C VAL A 85 -15.04 -4.23 14.42
N ILE A 86 -15.99 -3.63 13.72
CA ILE A 86 -16.97 -2.69 14.27
C ILE A 86 -18.35 -3.32 14.08
N GLU A 87 -19.07 -3.51 15.18
CA GLU A 87 -20.40 -4.10 15.20
C GLU A 87 -21.42 -3.04 15.63
N ASP A 88 -22.37 -2.74 14.76
CA ASP A 88 -23.51 -1.84 15.02
C ASP A 88 -24.82 -2.52 14.64
N GLY A 89 -25.32 -3.36 15.55
CA GLY A 89 -26.53 -4.17 15.33
C GLY A 89 -26.37 -5.13 14.16
N ALA A 90 -27.14 -4.92 13.09
CA ALA A 90 -27.08 -5.72 11.87
C ALA A 90 -26.05 -5.18 10.85
N GLU A 91 -25.31 -4.13 11.17
CA GLU A 91 -24.23 -3.59 10.34
C GLU A 91 -22.89 -3.95 10.95
N ILE A 92 -22.14 -4.80 10.24
CA ILE A 92 -20.81 -5.26 10.65
C ILE A 92 -19.79 -4.71 9.66
N THR A 93 -18.81 -3.96 10.15
CA THR A 93 -17.70 -3.48 9.33
C THR A 93 -16.40 -4.13 9.77
N ILE A 94 -15.74 -4.84 8.86
CA ILE A 94 -14.37 -5.33 9.04
C ILE A 94 -13.47 -4.44 8.19
N LYS A 95 -12.64 -3.62 8.83
CA LYS A 95 -11.75 -2.69 8.13
C LYS A 95 -10.30 -3.07 8.35
N GLN A 96 -9.52 -3.03 7.27
CA GLN A 96 -8.07 -2.99 7.36
C GLN A 96 -7.65 -1.74 8.12
N GLY A 97 -6.57 -1.86 8.90
CA GLY A 97 -6.00 -0.74 9.63
C GLY A 97 -5.41 0.35 8.70
N ASP A 98 -4.77 1.34 9.30
CA ASP A 98 -4.44 2.60 8.64
C ASP A 98 -3.12 2.58 7.87
N PHE A 99 -3.17 3.20 6.68
CA PHE A 99 -2.03 3.40 5.79
C PHE A 99 -1.26 4.70 6.05
N GLU A 100 -1.72 5.58 6.95
CA GLU A 100 -1.04 6.84 7.23
C GLU A 100 0.45 6.64 7.56
N GLY A 101 1.35 7.31 6.86
CA GLY A 101 2.79 7.15 7.11
C GLY A 101 3.42 5.85 6.60
N LEU A 102 2.66 4.98 5.91
CA LEU A 102 3.25 3.95 5.08
C LEU A 102 3.75 4.54 3.76
N ALA A 103 4.92 4.07 3.31
CA ALA A 103 5.43 4.46 2.01
C ALA A 103 4.43 4.03 0.92
N PRO A 104 4.20 4.86 -0.12
CA PRO A 104 3.29 4.50 -1.19
C PRO A 104 3.76 3.19 -1.85
N VAL A 105 2.80 2.29 -2.06
CA VAL A 105 3.04 1.03 -2.77
C VAL A 105 3.55 1.37 -4.17
N ARG A 106 4.84 1.13 -4.42
CA ARG A 106 5.41 1.33 -5.76
C ARG A 106 4.87 0.23 -6.65
N ARG A 107 3.95 0.58 -7.55
CA ARG A 107 3.63 -0.31 -8.67
C ARG A 107 4.82 -0.29 -9.62
N ASP A 108 5.67 -1.30 -9.51
CA ASP A 108 6.72 -1.54 -10.47
C ASP A 108 6.08 -1.73 -11.86
N GLU A 109 6.25 -0.72 -12.73
CA GLU A 109 5.73 -0.68 -14.11
C GLU A 109 6.30 -1.80 -15.00
N LYS A 110 7.24 -2.59 -14.48
CA LYS A 110 7.96 -3.65 -15.20
C LYS A 110 7.08 -4.84 -15.64
N ARG A 111 5.78 -4.85 -15.32
CA ARG A 111 4.81 -5.83 -15.86
C ARG A 111 4.17 -5.42 -17.19
N MET A 112 4.43 -4.22 -17.73
CA MET A 112 3.98 -3.82 -19.08
C MET A 112 5.06 -3.95 -20.16
N GLY A 113 6.12 -4.72 -19.91
CA GLY A 113 7.04 -5.19 -20.94
C GLY A 113 6.54 -6.49 -21.54
N LEU A 114 5.44 -6.44 -22.30
CA LEU A 114 5.21 -7.46 -23.33
C LEU A 114 6.48 -7.51 -24.17
N GLU A 115 7.13 -8.69 -24.22
CA GLU A 115 8.06 -9.01 -25.30
C GLU A 115 7.26 -8.95 -26.61
N THR A 116 7.13 -7.76 -27.19
CA THR A 116 6.84 -7.59 -28.61
C THR A 116 8.14 -7.96 -29.33
N ARG A 117 8.47 -9.24 -29.34
CA ARG A 117 9.42 -9.80 -30.29
C ARG A 117 8.80 -9.66 -31.66
N HIS A 118 9.12 -8.54 -32.29
CA HIS A 118 9.04 -8.35 -33.73
C HIS A 118 9.74 -9.53 -34.41
N VAL A 119 8.96 -10.52 -34.84
CA VAL A 119 9.36 -11.43 -35.91
C VAL A 119 8.86 -10.80 -37.21
N LEU A 120 9.69 -9.92 -37.76
CA LEU A 120 9.56 -9.46 -39.15
C LEU A 120 10.81 -9.89 -39.92
N ASN A 121 10.72 -11.06 -40.54
CA ASN A 121 11.38 -11.50 -41.80
C ASN A 121 11.25 -13.03 -41.84
N GLY A 122 10.74 -13.70 -42.87
CA GLY A 122 10.28 -13.31 -44.19
C GLY A 122 10.19 -14.59 -45.04
N SER A 123 9.42 -14.51 -46.12
CA SER A 123 9.46 -15.39 -47.30
C SER A 123 8.86 -16.80 -47.21
N GLY A 124 7.83 -17.05 -48.02
CA GLY A 124 7.44 -18.43 -48.37
C GLY A 124 5.98 -18.65 -48.77
N ASP A 125 5.49 -17.91 -49.75
CA ASP A 125 4.29 -18.27 -50.52
C ASP A 125 4.38 -19.71 -51.07
N ARG A 126 3.37 -20.55 -50.78
CA ARG A 126 2.58 -21.21 -51.84
C ARG A 126 1.41 -22.07 -51.33
N SER A 127 0.26 -21.76 -51.92
CA SER A 127 -0.66 -22.72 -52.56
C SER A 127 -1.43 -23.68 -51.65
N GLY A 128 -2.74 -23.43 -51.55
CA GLY A 128 -3.71 -24.36 -50.99
C GLY A 128 -3.87 -25.66 -51.78
N ARG A 129 -4.63 -26.60 -51.20
CA ARG A 129 -5.48 -27.59 -51.87
C ARG A 129 -6.17 -28.47 -50.81
N VAL A 130 -7.50 -28.46 -50.86
CA VAL A 130 -8.50 -29.48 -50.46
C VAL A 130 -8.58 -29.85 -48.97
#